data_AF-A0A3D3CUM8-F1
#
_entry.id   AF-A0A3D3CUM8-F1
#
_cell.length_a   1.000
_cell.length_b   1.000
_cell.length_c   1.000
_cell.angle_alpha   90.00
_cell.angle_beta   90.00
_cell.angle_gamma   90.00
#
_symmetry.space_group_name_H-M   'P 1'
#
loop_
_entity.id
_entity.type
_entity.pdbx_description
1 polymer ?
#
loop_
_entity_poly.entity_id
_entity_poly.type
_entity_poly.pdbx_seq_one_letter_code
_entity_poly.pdbx_strand_id
1 'polypeptide(L)' 'MELTGTKITGVLKSFFPIADWLPKYQKSYIRWDLIAGITLASFVLPESMAYATLAGVPTYFGIYCCLAGGLLFALFT' A
#
# COMPACT_ATOMS: atom_id res chain seq x y z
N MET A 1 -27.25 15.09 23.00
CA MET A 1 -26.97 13.82 22.28
C MET A 1 -26.01 14.08 21.11
N GLU A 2 -24.84 14.68 21.35
CA GLU A 2 -23.94 15.16 20.26
C GLU A 2 -22.46 14.75 20.42
N LEU A 3 -22.12 13.96 21.46
CA LEU A 3 -20.71 13.66 21.79
C LEU A 3 -20.17 12.32 21.23
N THR A 4 -20.99 11.53 20.54
CA THR A 4 -20.58 10.20 20.03
C THR A 4 -20.06 10.25 18.58
N GLY A 5 -20.50 11.22 17.77
CA GLY A 5 -20.14 11.30 16.34
C GLY A 5 -18.66 11.65 16.08
N THR A 6 -18.09 12.53 16.89
CA THR A 6 -16.71 13.04 16.70
C THR A 6 -15.63 12.05 17.17
N LYS A 7 -15.96 11.15 18.10
CA LYS A 7 -15.00 10.15 18.61
C LYS A 7 -14.78 9.01 17.62
N ILE A 8 -15.81 8.61 16.88
CA ILE A 8 -15.74 7.51 15.91
C ILE A 8 -14.87 7.90 14.72
N THR A 9 -14.95 9.15 14.24
CA THR A 9 -14.09 9.63 13.15
C THR A 9 -12.61 9.71 13.55
N GLY A 10 -12.31 10.01 14.81
CA GLY A 10 -10.94 9.97 15.35
C GLY A 10 -10.36 8.55 15.43
N VAL A 11 -11.15 7.56 15.84
CA VAL A 11 -10.72 6.15 15.89
C VAL A 11 -10.57 5.56 14.49
N LEU A 12 -11.49 5.87 13.56
CA LEU A 12 -11.41 5.41 12.18
C LEU A 12 -10.18 5.97 11.45
N LYS A 13 -9.84 7.24 11.69
CA LYS A 13 -8.59 7.85 11.20
C LYS A 13 -7.33 7.22 11.80
N SER A 14 -7.41 6.68 13.01
CA SER A 14 -6.28 6.00 13.66
C SER A 14 -6.10 4.56 13.17
N PHE A 15 -7.15 3.91 12.67
CA PHE A 15 -7.10 2.56 12.10
C PHE A 15 -6.81 2.55 10.58
N PHE A 16 -7.30 3.54 9.85
CA PHE A 16 -7.04 3.72 8.41
C PHE A 16 -6.41 5.10 8.16
N PRO A 17 -5.10 5.25 8.42
CA PRO A 17 -4.38 6.50 8.21
C PRO A 17 -4.44 7.01 6.76
N ILE A 18 -4.76 6.14 5.79
CA ILE A 18 -5.02 6.51 4.39
C ILE A 18 -6.09 7.57 4.21
N ALA A 19 -7.10 7.59 5.09
CA ALA A 19 -8.16 8.57 5.04
C ALA A 19 -7.70 10.00 5.40
N ASP A 20 -6.50 10.18 5.99
CA ASP A 20 -5.98 11.49 6.35
C ASP A 20 -5.12 12.12 5.24
N TRP A 21 -4.28 11.34 4.57
CA TRP A 21 -3.37 11.85 3.53
C TRP A 21 -3.99 11.85 2.12
N LEU A 22 -4.85 10.89 1.79
CA LEU A 22 -5.48 10.79 0.47
C LEU A 22 -6.25 12.05 0.04
N PRO A 23 -7.06 12.72 0.88
CA PRO A 23 -7.73 13.97 0.49
C PRO A 23 -6.78 15.17 0.38
N LYS A 24 -5.58 15.11 0.97
CA LYS A 24 -4.54 16.15 0.86
C LYS A 24 -3.65 15.96 -0.37
N TYR A 25 -3.84 14.86 -1.11
CA TYR A 25 -2.99 14.47 -2.22
C TYR A 25 -3.14 15.39 -3.43
N GLN A 26 -2.03 15.90 -3.94
CA GLN A 26 -2.03 16.82 -5.09
C GLN A 26 -1.99 16.06 -6.41
N LYS A 27 -2.86 16.45 -7.35
CA LYS A 27 -2.90 15.83 -8.70
C LYS A 27 -1.60 15.99 -9.50
N SER A 28 -0.76 16.97 -9.15
CA SER A 28 0.57 17.17 -9.72
C SER A 28 1.51 15.99 -9.45
N TYR A 29 1.32 15.26 -8.34
CA TYR A 29 2.17 14.14 -7.94
C TYR A 29 1.88 12.85 -8.71
N ILE A 30 0.67 12.69 -9.27
CA ILE A 30 0.25 11.48 -10.01
C ILE A 30 1.25 11.08 -11.09
N ARG A 31 1.78 12.05 -11.83
CA ARG A 31 2.74 11.78 -12.92
C ARG A 31 4.06 11.19 -12.39
N TRP A 32 4.55 11.75 -11.30
CA TRP A 32 5.78 11.31 -10.67
C TRP A 32 5.60 9.98 -9.93
N ASP A 33 4.46 9.80 -9.27
CA ASP A 33 4.11 8.55 -8.59
C ASP A 33 3.91 7.41 -9.58
N LEU A 34 3.40 7.68 -10.78
CA LEU A 34 3.30 6.66 -11.84
C LEU A 34 4.69 6.19 -12.28
N ILE A 35 5.62 7.13 -12.52
CA ILE A 35 7.00 6.79 -12.91
C ILE A 35 7.68 6.03 -11.77
N ALA A 36 7.60 6.54 -10.54
CA ALA A 36 8.17 5.90 -9.36
C ALA A 36 7.58 4.49 -9.13
N GLY A 37 6.27 4.33 -9.33
CA GLY A 37 5.57 3.05 -9.21
C GLY A 37 6.03 2.03 -10.25
N ILE A 38 6.19 2.43 -11.51
CA ILE A 38 6.72 1.55 -12.57
C ILE A 38 8.17 1.15 -12.28
N THR A 39 8.99 2.11 -11.85
CA THR A 39 10.37 1.83 -11.44
C THR A 39 10.39 0.84 -10.28
N LEU A 40 9.62 1.09 -9.22
CA LEU A 40 9.54 0.20 -8.06
C LEU A 40 9.04 -1.20 -8.44
N ALA A 41 8.00 -1.30 -9.28
CA ALA A 41 7.48 -2.58 -9.76
C ALA A 41 8.54 -3.37 -10.52
N SER A 42 9.37 -2.69 -11.32
CA SER A 42 10.46 -3.33 -12.08
C SER A 42 11.54 -3.93 -11.17
N PHE A 43 11.75 -3.38 -9.96
CA PHE A 43 12.66 -3.94 -8.96
C PHE A 43 12.01 -5.03 -8.09
N VAL A 44 10.79 -4.80 -7.60
CA VAL A 44 10.10 -5.69 -6.65
C VAL A 44 9.67 -7.02 -7.30
N LEU A 45 9.30 -7.01 -8.58
CA LEU A 45 8.90 -8.23 -9.29
C LEU A 45 10.03 -9.29 -9.32
N PRO A 46 11.24 -9.01 -9.85
CA PRO A 46 12.31 -9.99 -9.84
C PRO A 46 12.78 -10.34 -8.42
N GLU A 47 12.81 -9.37 -7.50
CA GLU A 47 13.19 -9.60 -6.10
C GLU A 47 12.24 -10.59 -5.40
N SER A 48 10.92 -10.38 -5.50
CA SER A 48 9.92 -11.25 -4.88
C SER A 48 9.92 -12.67 -5.47
N MET A 49 10.18 -12.80 -6.77
CA MET A 49 10.36 -14.09 -7.43
C MET A 49 11.61 -14.83 -6.93
N ALA A 50 12.71 -14.12 -6.70
CA ALA A 50 13.92 -14.68 -6.12
C ALA A 50 13.67 -15.19 -4.70
N TYR A 51 12.97 -14.42 -3.85
CA TYR A 51 12.65 -14.84 -2.49
C TYR A 51 11.70 -16.05 -2.44
N ALA A 52 10.68 -16.10 -3.30
CA ALA A 52 9.80 -17.27 -3.40
C ALA A 52 10.60 -18.54 -3.74
N THR A 53 11.55 -18.41 -4.66
CA THR A 53 12.45 -19.51 -5.06
C THR A 53 13.37 -19.94 -3.90
N LEU A 54 13.93 -18.98 -3.15
CA LEU A 54 14.74 -19.27 -1.95
C LEU A 54 13.96 -19.95 -0.83
N ALA A 55 12.67 -19.62 -0.68
CA ALA A 55 11.77 -20.26 0.29
C ALA A 55 11.30 -21.66 -0.15
N GLY A 56 11.69 -22.14 -1.33
CA GLY A 56 11.30 -23.45 -1.86
C GLY A 56 9.82 -23.55 -2.28
N VAL A 57 9.13 -22.41 -2.41
CA VAL A 57 7.74 -22.35 -2.89
C VAL A 57 7.70 -22.00 -4.38
N PRO A 58 6.59 -22.26 -5.09
CA PRO A 58 6.47 -21.88 -6.49
C PRO A 58 6.64 -20.36 -6.68
N THR A 59 7.43 -19.96 -7.67
CA THR A 59 7.87 -18.56 -7.90
C THR A 59 6.71 -17.56 -8.02
N TYR A 60 5.55 -17.97 -8.55
CA TYR A 60 4.38 -17.12 -8.70
C TYR A 60 3.78 -16.65 -7.36
N PHE A 61 4.07 -17.34 -6.24
CA PHE A 61 3.67 -16.88 -4.91
C PHE A 61 4.32 -15.54 -4.54
N GLY A 62 5.53 -15.26 -5.04
CA GLY A 62 6.21 -13.98 -4.82
C GLY A 62 5.35 -12.80 -5.31
N ILE A 63 4.70 -12.96 -6.47
CA ILE A 63 3.84 -11.94 -7.08
C ILE A 63 2.57 -11.72 -6.24
N TYR A 64 1.96 -12.80 -5.74
CA TYR A 64 0.79 -12.69 -4.86
C TYR A 64 1.14 -11.98 -3.54
N CYS A 65 2.30 -12.31 -2.95
CA CYS A 65 2.77 -11.69 -1.72
C CYS A 65 3.12 -10.21 -1.90
N CYS A 66 3.81 -9.83 -2.99
CA CYS A 66 4.17 -8.43 -3.21
C CYS A 66 2.95 -7.55 -3.49
N LEU A 67 1.95 -8.07 -4.22
CA LEU A 67 0.71 -7.34 -4.50
C LEU A 67 -0.14 -7.16 -3.22
N ALA A 68 -0.35 -8.25 -2.47
CA ALA A 68 -1.10 -8.19 -1.22
C ALA A 68 -0.39 -7.30 -0.17
N GLY A 69 0.93 -7.44 -0.04
CA GLY A 69 1.75 -6.63 0.86
C GLY A 69 1.71 -5.15 0.50
N GLY A 70 1.86 -4.80 -0.78
CA GLY A 70 1.78 -3.42 -1.25
C GLY A 70 0.41 -2.78 -1.00
N LEU A 71 -0.68 -3.51 -1.25
CA LEU A 71 -2.03 -3.04 -0.97
C LEU A 71 -2.28 -2.82 0.52
N LEU A 72 -1.87 -3.77 1.36
CA LEU A 72 -1.98 -3.64 2.82
C LEU A 72 -1.14 -2.47 3.33
N PHE A 73 0.09 -2.31 2.84
CA PHE A 73 0.95 -1.19 3.22
C PHE A 73 0.31 0.15 2.87
N ALA A 74 -0.27 0.29 1.68
CA ALA A 74 -0.98 1.50 1.28
C ALA A 74 -2.21 1.77 2.15
N LEU A 75 -2.98 0.75 2.52
CA LEU A 75 -4.20 0.90 3.33
C LEU A 75 -3.91 1.28 4.80
N PHE A 76 -2.80 0.78 5.36
CA PHE A 76 -2.40 1.01 6.75
C PHE A 76 -1.34 2.10 6.92
N THR A 77 -1.01 2.82 5.84
CA THR A 77 -0.15 4.02 5.83
C THR A 77 -0.93 5.30 5.98
#